data_AF-A0A4Q7QC54-F1
#
_entry.id   AF-A0A4Q7QC54-F1
#
_cell.length_a   1.000
_cell.length_b   1.000
_cell.length_c   1.000
_cell.angle_alpha   90.00
_cell.angle_beta   90.00
_cell.angle_gamma   90.00
#
_symmetry.space_group_name_H-M   'P 1'
#
loop_
_entity.id
_entity.type
_entity.pdbx_description
1 polymer ?
#
loop_
_entity_poly.entity_id
_entity_poly.type
_entity_poly.pdbx_seq_one_letter_code
_entity_poly.pdbx_strand_id
1 'polypeptide(L)'
;MLTLRTAPGLPDVRLSRSTPADLVRATELAPGVAVEIDLADPSRWHAIDVRRWAAADRDLLEALLGPAAVREVTGLLASGDAKVDVPLEVAPATVWRRLAVIDALDWWLQLPLNQGLLDAERAIVRARAATTLRSGALRRTFVDRAVVLARRSADEVSTYLNGLAGASLPRALFSGLSRLASGYASLAREVDGPDAVLAAVQTAWERVALAPLKSAAPVVGALSELATSGVDPRQLRARIVGSDVKLLPQGTAVRVVVPAFAPQPSPVVADRLMVRLVDCRSGEAQVPALLSLHTSAAGTPVFTEVVPLRGASVEDLRADVFDADSAEPAASDTDLLRQRRAQLVLSEWRRAAAESRLSRSLRARNRRLVRLLDALAPTTGPLFHGGPARSDISDLVNGSSNHPWFSSTAATGGPLVAELAAAYDDH
;
A
#
# COMPACT_ATOMS: atom_id res chain seq x y z
N MET A 1 8.55 14.66 15.05
CA MET A 1 8.38 14.29 16.46
C MET A 1 7.13 13.42 16.57
N LEU A 2 7.20 12.39 17.40
CA LEU A 2 6.05 11.59 17.83
C LEU A 2 5.87 11.81 19.32
N THR A 3 4.63 11.93 19.77
CA THR A 3 4.35 12.03 21.20
C THR A 3 4.26 10.61 21.78
N LEU A 4 5.02 10.36 22.85
CA LEU A 4 4.97 9.10 23.59
C LEU A 4 3.67 9.01 24.40
N ARG A 5 3.03 7.83 24.35
CA ARG A 5 1.93 7.44 25.22
C ARG A 5 2.18 6.02 25.74
N THR A 6 2.02 5.84 27.04
CA THR A 6 2.10 4.54 27.71
C THR A 6 0.74 4.18 28.31
N ALA A 7 0.38 2.90 28.28
CA ALA A 7 -0.81 2.42 28.98
C ALA A 7 -0.50 2.28 30.49
N PRO A 8 -1.41 2.67 31.40
CA PRO A 8 -1.20 2.47 32.82
C PRO A 8 -1.05 0.97 33.14
N GLY A 9 0.09 0.59 33.73
CA GLY A 9 0.33 -0.78 34.20
C GLY A 9 0.82 -1.79 33.15
N LEU A 10 1.03 -1.39 31.89
CA LEU A 10 1.55 -2.27 30.83
C LEU A 10 2.73 -1.62 30.08
N PRO A 11 3.78 -2.39 29.70
CA PRO A 11 4.97 -1.89 28.99
C PRO A 11 4.71 -1.59 27.50
N ASP A 12 3.47 -1.28 27.12
CA ASP A 12 3.07 -1.00 25.75
C ASP A 12 3.31 0.48 25.44
N VAL A 13 3.94 0.72 24.29
CA VAL A 13 4.39 2.04 23.86
C VAL A 13 3.72 2.39 22.55
N ARG A 14 3.02 3.53 22.53
CA ARG A 14 2.53 4.13 21.30
C ARG A 14 3.18 5.49 21.09
N LEU A 15 3.90 5.61 19.99
CA LEU A 15 4.45 6.87 19.49
C LEU A 15 3.53 7.33 18.37
N SER A 16 2.87 8.49 18.49
CA SER A 16 1.94 8.97 17.45
C SER A 16 2.08 10.46 17.18
N ARG A 17 1.83 10.89 15.95
CA ARG A 17 1.68 12.31 15.62
C ARG A 17 0.32 12.79 16.14
N SER A 18 0.27 14.06 16.55
CA SER A 18 -0.98 14.73 16.92
C SER A 18 -1.78 15.23 15.70
N THR A 19 -1.16 15.27 14.53
CA THR A 19 -1.79 15.74 13.29
C THR A 19 -2.80 14.71 12.77
N PRO A 20 -4.05 15.12 12.46
CA PRO A 20 -5.03 14.23 11.85
C PRO A 20 -4.57 13.76 10.45
N ALA A 21 -5.02 12.58 10.04
CA ALA A 21 -4.70 11.96 8.76
C ALA A 21 -5.87 11.10 8.26
N ASP A 22 -6.10 11.09 6.94
CA ASP A 22 -7.26 10.41 6.34
C ASP A 22 -6.90 9.07 5.68
N LEU A 23 -5.67 8.92 5.18
CA LEU A 23 -5.23 7.72 4.45
C LEU A 23 -4.23 6.90 5.28
N VAL A 24 -4.60 6.62 6.53
CA VAL A 24 -3.75 5.89 7.48
C VAL A 24 -3.93 4.39 7.28
N ARG A 25 -2.82 3.65 7.26
CA ARG A 25 -2.84 2.19 7.33
C ARG A 25 -1.85 1.68 8.36
N ALA A 26 -2.35 0.86 9.30
CA ALA A 26 -1.54 0.07 10.20
C ALA A 26 -1.01 -1.20 9.50
N THR A 27 0.27 -1.49 9.69
CA THR A 27 0.93 -2.70 9.20
C THR A 27 1.75 -3.29 10.35
N GLU A 28 1.49 -4.55 10.69
CA GLU A 28 2.33 -5.29 11.64
C GLU A 28 3.59 -5.77 10.93
N LEU A 29 4.74 -5.25 11.35
CA LEU A 29 6.04 -5.60 10.76
C LEU A 29 6.60 -6.88 11.39
N ALA A 30 6.50 -6.97 12.71
CA ALA A 30 6.93 -8.12 13.51
C ALA A 30 5.93 -8.32 14.66
N PRO A 31 5.90 -9.51 15.28
CA PRO A 31 5.01 -9.77 16.41
C PRO A 31 5.12 -8.67 17.47
N GLY A 32 4.02 -7.93 17.68
CA GLY A 32 3.95 -6.85 18.66
C GLY A 32 4.61 -5.52 18.24
N VAL A 33 5.06 -5.38 16.99
CA VAL A 33 5.54 -4.09 16.43
C VAL A 33 4.74 -3.74 15.18
N ALA A 34 3.85 -2.77 15.32
CA ALA A 34 3.04 -2.23 14.24
C ALA A 34 3.41 -0.78 13.92
N VAL A 35 3.32 -0.42 12.64
CA VAL A 35 3.55 0.95 12.18
C VAL A 35 2.33 1.44 11.41
N GLU A 36 2.04 2.72 11.56
CA GLU A 36 1.00 3.42 10.81
C GLU A 36 1.67 4.39 9.83
N ILE A 37 1.30 4.29 8.55
CA ILE A 37 1.74 5.21 7.50
C ILE A 37 0.54 6.01 7.01
N ASP A 38 0.72 7.32 6.86
CA ASP A 38 -0.24 8.18 6.17
C ASP A 38 0.21 8.32 4.71
N LEU A 39 -0.63 7.90 3.77
CA LEU A 39 -0.31 8.03 2.35
C LEU A 39 -0.30 9.50 1.86
N ALA A 40 -0.84 10.44 2.63
CA ALA A 40 -0.70 11.87 2.37
C ALA A 40 0.70 12.41 2.71
N ASP A 41 1.37 11.84 3.70
CA ASP A 41 2.76 12.16 4.08
C ASP A 41 3.57 10.87 4.29
N PRO A 42 3.84 10.10 3.22
CA PRO A 42 4.50 8.80 3.34
C PRO A 42 5.98 8.93 3.73
N SER A 43 6.49 10.16 3.84
CA SER A 43 7.88 10.44 4.21
C SER A 43 8.15 10.20 5.70
N ARG A 44 7.11 9.97 6.51
CA ARG A 44 7.19 9.86 7.98
C ARG A 44 6.21 8.83 8.50
N TRP A 45 6.50 8.25 9.66
CA TRP A 45 5.54 7.44 10.39
C TRP A 45 4.43 8.33 10.95
N HIS A 46 3.17 7.88 10.82
CA HIS A 46 2.04 8.48 11.51
C HIS A 46 2.01 8.02 12.97
N ALA A 47 2.17 6.71 13.20
CA ALA A 47 2.34 6.13 14.51
C ALA A 47 3.20 4.86 14.48
N ILE A 48 3.72 4.48 15.65
CA ILE A 48 4.41 3.22 15.91
C ILE A 48 3.87 2.68 17.22
N ASP A 49 3.38 1.44 17.19
CA ASP A 49 2.81 0.73 18.32
C ASP A 49 3.70 -0.48 18.64
N VAL A 50 4.22 -0.52 19.85
CA VAL A 50 5.12 -1.56 20.34
C VAL A 50 4.51 -2.17 21.59
N ARG A 51 4.00 -3.39 21.45
CA ARG A 51 3.57 -4.22 22.56
C ARG A 51 4.78 -4.75 23.29
N ARG A 52 4.83 -4.58 24.60
CA ARG A 52 5.95 -5.00 25.47
C ARG A 52 7.30 -4.50 24.97
N TRP A 53 7.54 -3.19 25.09
CA TRP A 53 8.76 -2.51 24.62
C TRP A 53 10.07 -3.26 24.94
N ALA A 54 10.23 -3.74 26.17
CA ALA A 54 11.44 -4.45 26.61
C ALA A 54 11.66 -5.81 25.94
N ALA A 55 10.60 -6.42 25.39
CA ALA A 55 10.66 -7.71 24.69
C ALA A 55 10.72 -7.56 23.16
N ALA A 56 10.54 -6.35 22.64
CA ALA A 56 10.61 -6.08 21.21
C ALA A 56 12.06 -6.19 20.70
N ASP A 57 12.20 -6.58 19.43
CA ASP A 57 13.51 -6.69 18.79
C ASP A 57 14.17 -5.30 18.67
N ARG A 58 15.30 -5.13 19.37
CA ARG A 58 15.99 -3.84 19.45
C ARG A 58 16.52 -3.38 18.10
N ASP A 59 17.01 -4.29 17.25
CA ASP A 59 17.53 -3.91 15.93
C ASP A 59 16.39 -3.42 15.03
N LEU A 60 15.21 -4.01 15.15
CA LEU A 60 14.02 -3.49 14.47
C LEU A 60 13.65 -2.09 14.97
N LEU A 61 13.61 -1.87 16.29
CA LEU A 61 13.30 -0.54 16.84
C LEU A 61 14.33 0.51 16.39
N GLU A 62 15.62 0.19 16.40
CA GLU A 62 16.69 1.08 15.94
C GLU A 62 16.57 1.36 14.43
N ALA A 63 16.18 0.37 13.62
CA ALA A 63 15.94 0.55 12.19
C ALA A 63 14.69 1.42 11.89
N LEU A 64 13.67 1.39 12.74
CA LEU A 64 12.44 2.16 12.56
C LEU A 64 12.52 3.59 13.11
N LEU A 65 13.20 3.77 14.24
CA LEU A 65 13.21 5.02 15.02
C LEU A 65 14.54 5.77 14.96
N GLY A 66 15.64 5.04 14.76
CA GLY A 66 17.00 5.51 14.99
C GLY A 66 17.52 5.17 16.40
N PRO A 67 18.83 4.91 16.58
CA PRO A 67 19.40 4.55 17.88
C PRO A 67 19.20 5.61 18.97
N ALA A 68 19.20 6.89 18.61
CA ALA A 68 18.98 7.98 19.56
C ALA A 68 17.57 7.93 20.17
N ALA A 69 16.55 7.79 19.32
CA ALA A 69 15.16 7.71 19.74
C ALA A 69 14.87 6.47 20.61
N VAL A 70 15.46 5.32 20.27
CA VAL A 70 15.31 4.09 21.09
C VAL A 70 15.88 4.29 22.49
N ARG A 71 17.07 4.91 22.62
CA ARG A 71 17.67 5.22 23.92
C ARG A 71 16.82 6.19 24.73
N GLU A 72 16.29 7.22 24.10
CA GLU A 72 15.44 8.22 24.73
C GLU A 72 14.15 7.60 25.27
N VAL A 73 13.40 6.85 24.45
CA VAL A 73 12.19 6.16 24.89
C VAL A 73 12.49 5.19 26.03
N THR A 74 13.58 4.42 25.93
CA THR A 74 13.97 3.48 27.00
C THR A 74 14.29 4.21 28.30
N GLY A 75 14.94 5.38 28.24
CA GLY A 75 15.20 6.23 29.41
C GLY A 75 13.92 6.78 30.03
N LEU A 76 12.98 7.26 29.22
CA LEU A 76 11.68 7.80 29.68
C LEU A 76 10.82 6.72 30.36
N LEU A 77 10.83 5.50 29.83
CA LEU A 77 10.15 4.38 30.46
C LEU A 77 10.75 4.01 31.82
N ALA A 78 12.07 4.16 31.98
CA ALA A 78 12.75 3.93 33.25
C ALA A 78 12.49 5.05 34.27
N SER A 79 12.28 6.30 33.84
CA SER A 79 11.95 7.43 34.73
C SER A 79 10.45 7.52 35.07
N GLY A 80 9.58 6.86 34.31
CA GLY A 80 8.12 6.93 34.49
C GLY A 80 7.47 8.13 33.79
N ASP A 81 8.19 8.85 32.93
CA ASP A 81 7.67 10.02 32.22
C ASP A 81 6.88 9.62 30.98
N ALA A 82 5.55 9.77 31.06
CA ALA A 82 4.62 9.26 30.05
C ALA A 82 4.29 10.23 28.91
N LYS A 83 4.83 11.46 28.88
CA LYS A 83 4.49 12.49 27.89
C LYS A 83 5.69 13.34 27.50
N VAL A 84 6.46 12.87 26.52
CA VAL A 84 7.56 13.63 25.89
C VAL A 84 7.51 13.44 24.39
N ASP A 85 7.91 14.48 23.65
CA ASP A 85 8.04 14.43 22.20
C ASP A 85 9.37 13.80 21.81
N VAL A 86 9.31 12.67 21.09
CA VAL A 86 10.48 11.91 20.65
C VAL A 86 10.87 12.35 19.24
N PRO A 87 12.08 12.87 19.01
CA PRO A 87 12.62 13.12 17.68
C PRO A 87 12.87 11.79 16.97
N LEU A 88 12.46 11.70 15.70
CA LEU A 88 12.71 10.52 14.86
C LEU A 88 13.83 10.82 13.86
N GLU A 89 14.76 9.87 13.70
CA GLU A 89 15.70 9.93 12.60
C GLU A 89 14.98 9.55 11.29
N VAL A 90 15.00 10.46 10.31
CA VAL A 90 14.25 10.29 9.05
C VAL A 90 14.91 9.24 8.14
N ALA A 91 16.24 9.13 8.14
CA ALA A 91 17.00 8.27 7.23
C ALA A 91 16.85 6.75 7.46
N PRO A 92 16.98 6.19 8.69
CA PRO A 92 17.06 4.75 8.91
C PRO A 92 15.80 3.99 8.45
N ALA A 93 14.63 4.63 8.53
CA ALA A 93 13.35 3.98 8.24
C ALA A 93 12.94 3.96 6.75
N THR A 94 13.75 4.47 5.81
CA THR A 94 13.29 4.71 4.43
C THR A 94 12.78 3.45 3.73
N VAL A 95 13.48 2.31 3.87
CA VAL A 95 13.07 1.04 3.27
C VAL A 95 11.84 0.46 3.96
N TRP A 96 11.76 0.59 5.29
CA TRP A 96 10.61 0.17 6.09
C TRP A 96 9.35 0.97 5.75
N ARG A 97 9.47 2.30 5.58
CA ARG A 97 8.37 3.14 5.12
C ARG A 97 7.94 2.75 3.71
N ARG A 98 8.87 2.43 2.82
CA ARG A 98 8.52 1.96 1.47
C ARG A 98 7.71 0.65 1.53
N LEU A 99 8.06 -0.28 2.41
CA LEU A 99 7.29 -1.52 2.62
C LEU A 99 5.87 -1.20 3.08
N ALA A 100 5.73 -0.39 4.13
CA ALA A 100 4.42 0.03 4.65
C ALA A 100 3.60 0.79 3.61
N VAL A 101 4.23 1.63 2.79
CA VAL A 101 3.58 2.33 1.67
C VAL A 101 3.06 1.34 0.64
N ILE A 102 3.82 0.31 0.24
CA ILE A 102 3.35 -0.70 -0.71
C ILE A 102 2.11 -1.40 -0.18
N ASP A 103 2.14 -1.83 1.09
CA ASP A 103 1.01 -2.51 1.74
C ASP A 103 -0.21 -1.58 1.89
N ALA A 104 0.03 -0.30 2.19
CA ALA A 104 -1.02 0.71 2.26
C ALA A 104 -1.59 1.07 0.89
N LEU A 105 -0.78 1.12 -0.17
CA LEU A 105 -1.25 1.42 -1.53
C LEU A 105 -2.09 0.28 -2.10
N ASP A 106 -1.65 -0.96 -1.92
CA ASP A 106 -2.43 -2.16 -2.25
C ASP A 106 -3.79 -2.11 -1.56
N TRP A 107 -3.83 -1.64 -0.30
CA TRP A 107 -5.06 -1.46 0.47
C TRP A 107 -5.89 -0.23 0.06
N TRP A 108 -5.30 0.89 -0.32
CA TRP A 108 -6.08 2.12 -0.54
C TRP A 108 -6.46 2.36 -1.98
N LEU A 109 -5.58 2.09 -2.94
CA LEU A 109 -5.75 2.69 -4.26
C LEU A 109 -6.36 1.78 -5.32
N GLN A 110 -6.38 0.45 -5.11
CA GLN A 110 -6.97 -0.54 -6.02
C GLN A 110 -6.73 -0.20 -7.51
N LEU A 111 -5.54 0.31 -7.82
CA LEU A 111 -5.16 0.62 -9.18
C LEU A 111 -5.16 -0.70 -9.97
N PRO A 112 -5.33 -0.69 -11.30
CA PRO A 112 -5.21 -1.89 -12.14
C PRO A 112 -3.75 -2.35 -12.18
N LEU A 113 -3.24 -2.83 -11.04
CA LEU A 113 -1.87 -3.26 -10.88
C LEU A 113 -1.82 -4.74 -11.18
N ASN A 114 -0.78 -5.15 -11.89
CA ASN A 114 -0.41 -6.55 -11.97
C ASN A 114 0.02 -7.02 -10.57
N GLN A 115 -0.72 -7.97 -9.99
CA GLN A 115 -0.49 -8.43 -8.62
C GLN A 115 0.89 -9.10 -8.48
N GLY A 116 1.34 -9.89 -9.44
CA GLY A 116 2.68 -10.46 -9.48
C GLY A 116 3.79 -9.42 -9.42
N LEU A 117 3.68 -8.31 -10.18
CA LEU A 117 4.65 -7.20 -10.09
C LEU A 117 4.62 -6.50 -8.73
N LEU A 118 3.44 -6.34 -8.14
CA LEU A 118 3.27 -5.74 -6.81
C LEU A 118 3.88 -6.63 -5.71
N ASP A 119 3.62 -7.93 -5.75
CA ASP A 119 4.14 -8.93 -4.83
C ASP A 119 5.66 -9.08 -4.96
N ALA A 120 6.17 -9.02 -6.19
CA ALA A 120 7.60 -8.96 -6.46
C ALA A 120 8.26 -7.73 -5.83
N GLU A 121 7.68 -6.53 -6.00
CA GLU A 121 8.17 -5.31 -5.33
C GLU A 121 8.13 -5.45 -3.81
N ARG A 122 7.03 -5.98 -3.25
CA ARG A 122 6.89 -6.23 -1.82
C ARG A 122 7.96 -7.20 -1.31
N ALA A 123 8.22 -8.29 -2.02
CA ALA A 123 9.27 -9.26 -1.70
C ALA A 123 10.66 -8.61 -1.66
N ILE A 124 11.01 -7.85 -2.70
CA ILE A 124 12.32 -7.22 -2.82
C ILE A 124 12.51 -6.13 -1.76
N VAL A 125 11.49 -5.31 -1.50
CA VAL A 125 11.56 -4.28 -0.46
C VAL A 125 11.64 -4.91 0.93
N ARG A 126 10.93 -6.02 1.18
CA ARG A 126 11.04 -6.79 2.42
C ARG A 126 12.44 -7.35 2.63
N ALA A 127 13.07 -7.91 1.58
CA ALA A 127 14.45 -8.38 1.64
C ALA A 127 15.44 -7.25 1.95
N ARG A 128 15.28 -6.09 1.30
CA ARG A 128 16.08 -4.89 1.59
C ARG A 128 15.86 -4.39 3.01
N ALA A 129 14.63 -4.42 3.53
CA ALA A 129 14.36 -4.06 4.92
C ALA A 129 15.12 -4.99 5.87
N ALA A 130 15.15 -6.30 5.57
CA ALA A 130 15.91 -7.29 6.34
C ALA A 130 17.43 -6.99 6.39
N THR A 131 18.01 -6.42 5.33
CA THR A 131 19.44 -6.02 5.32
C THR A 131 19.78 -4.89 6.28
N THR A 132 18.79 -4.16 6.79
CA THR A 132 19.00 -3.10 7.80
C THR A 132 19.13 -3.64 9.23
N LEU A 133 18.82 -4.93 9.45
CA LEU A 133 18.91 -5.59 10.75
C LEU A 133 20.30 -6.24 10.93
N ARG A 134 20.91 -6.16 12.12
CA ARG A 134 22.31 -6.57 12.37
C ARG A 134 22.56 -8.08 12.40
N SER A 135 21.65 -8.89 11.85
CA SER A 135 21.54 -10.36 11.93
C SER A 135 20.68 -10.88 13.09
N GLY A 136 20.09 -12.07 12.94
CA GLY A 136 19.20 -12.64 13.96
C GLY A 136 18.08 -13.51 13.37
N ALA A 137 17.21 -14.02 14.25
CA ALA A 137 16.03 -14.77 13.84
C ALA A 137 15.07 -13.89 13.03
N LEU A 138 14.87 -12.63 13.42
CA LEU A 138 13.98 -11.71 12.72
C LEU A 138 14.43 -11.43 11.28
N ARG A 139 15.72 -11.14 11.06
CA ARG A 139 16.29 -10.97 9.71
C ARG A 139 16.02 -12.21 8.84
N ARG A 140 16.28 -13.41 9.36
CA ARG A 140 16.03 -14.68 8.66
C ARG A 140 14.56 -14.83 8.29
N THR A 141 13.64 -14.65 9.24
CA THR A 141 12.20 -14.71 8.98
C THR A 141 11.76 -13.73 7.89
N PHE A 142 12.31 -12.52 7.86
CA PHE A 142 12.01 -11.54 6.82
C PHE A 142 12.53 -11.95 5.43
N VAL A 143 13.76 -12.49 5.37
CA VAL A 143 14.35 -13.02 4.14
C VAL A 143 13.56 -14.23 3.65
N ASP A 144 13.25 -15.20 4.52
CA ASP A 144 12.49 -16.40 4.19
C ASP A 144 11.10 -16.04 3.62
N ARG A 145 10.39 -15.11 4.28
CA ARG A 145 9.10 -14.60 3.78
C ARG A 145 9.24 -13.86 2.45
N ALA A 146 10.34 -13.13 2.24
CA ALA A 146 10.62 -12.47 0.96
C ALA A 146 10.89 -13.49 -0.15
N VAL A 147 11.66 -14.54 0.11
CA VAL A 147 11.93 -15.63 -0.84
C VAL A 147 10.63 -16.36 -1.20
N VAL A 148 9.80 -16.71 -0.22
CA VAL A 148 8.50 -17.37 -0.46
C VAL A 148 7.61 -16.49 -1.35
N LEU A 149 7.51 -15.19 -1.06
CA LEU A 149 6.69 -14.27 -1.85
C LEU A 149 7.25 -14.06 -3.27
N ALA A 150 8.58 -13.98 -3.41
CA ALA A 150 9.23 -13.88 -4.72
C ALA A 150 8.99 -15.14 -5.57
N ARG A 151 9.09 -16.34 -4.98
CA ARG A 151 8.79 -17.60 -5.69
C ARG A 151 7.34 -17.63 -6.17
N ARG A 152 6.39 -17.18 -5.35
CA ARG A 152 4.96 -17.13 -5.73
C ARG A 152 4.69 -16.19 -6.90
N SER A 153 5.38 -15.06 -6.95
CA SER A 153 5.20 -14.06 -8.03
C SER A 153 6.09 -14.31 -9.25
N ALA A 154 7.06 -15.24 -9.18
CA ALA A 154 8.06 -15.44 -10.22
C ALA A 154 7.47 -15.81 -11.59
N ASP A 155 6.43 -16.66 -11.62
CA ASP A 155 5.81 -17.11 -12.87
C ASP A 155 5.08 -15.96 -13.58
N GLU A 156 4.28 -15.18 -12.84
CA GLU A 156 3.60 -14.00 -13.37
C GLU A 156 4.59 -12.95 -13.87
N VAL A 157 5.65 -12.67 -13.09
CA VAL A 157 6.70 -11.73 -13.47
C VAL A 157 7.44 -12.22 -14.72
N SER A 158 7.81 -13.50 -14.78
CA SER A 158 8.51 -14.07 -15.93
C SER A 158 7.65 -14.02 -17.18
N THR A 159 6.35 -14.32 -17.05
CA THR A 159 5.38 -14.27 -18.14
C THR A 159 5.23 -12.84 -18.66
N TYR A 160 5.09 -11.87 -17.76
CA TYR A 160 5.05 -10.45 -18.11
C TYR A 160 6.33 -10.01 -18.84
N LEU A 161 7.51 -10.35 -18.32
CA LEU A 161 8.80 -10.00 -18.94
C LEU A 161 8.96 -10.66 -20.32
N ASN A 162 8.57 -11.92 -20.48
CA ASN A 162 8.63 -12.60 -21.77
C ASN A 162 7.68 -11.96 -22.80
N GLY A 163 6.50 -11.48 -22.36
CA GLY A 163 5.59 -10.72 -23.22
C GLY A 163 6.15 -9.38 -23.69
N LEU A 164 7.12 -8.81 -22.96
CA LEU A 164 7.85 -7.60 -23.35
C LEU A 164 9.12 -7.88 -24.17
N ALA A 165 9.48 -9.14 -24.42
CA ALA A 165 10.70 -9.47 -25.15
C ALA A 165 10.63 -8.92 -26.59
N GLY A 166 11.62 -8.11 -26.98
CA GLY A 166 11.66 -7.44 -28.28
C GLY A 166 10.99 -6.06 -28.33
N ALA A 167 10.34 -5.61 -27.24
CA ALA A 167 9.72 -4.29 -27.16
C ALA A 167 10.70 -3.16 -26.85
N SER A 168 10.42 -1.96 -27.36
CA SER A 168 11.09 -0.73 -26.91
C SER A 168 10.39 -0.17 -25.67
N LEU A 169 11.06 -0.27 -24.52
CA LEU A 169 10.50 0.17 -23.24
C LEU A 169 10.88 1.62 -22.91
N PRO A 170 9.94 2.43 -22.37
CA PRO A 170 10.28 3.72 -21.78
C PRO A 170 11.33 3.56 -20.67
N ARG A 171 12.31 4.46 -20.64
CA ARG A 171 13.44 4.41 -19.68
C ARG A 171 13.01 4.21 -18.22
N ALA A 172 11.90 4.82 -17.82
CA ALA A 172 11.39 4.70 -16.46
C ALA A 172 10.92 3.27 -16.15
N LEU A 173 10.16 2.65 -17.05
CA LEU A 173 9.70 1.26 -16.93
C LEU A 173 10.87 0.29 -16.99
N PHE A 174 11.77 0.45 -17.95
CA PHE A 174 13.00 -0.36 -18.05
C PHE A 174 13.83 -0.31 -16.76
N SER A 175 14.05 0.89 -16.21
CA SER A 175 14.77 1.06 -14.95
C SER A 175 14.05 0.43 -13.75
N GLY A 176 12.71 0.45 -13.75
CA GLY A 176 11.88 -0.24 -12.75
C GLY A 176 12.07 -1.75 -12.81
N LEU A 177 11.85 -2.35 -13.97
CA LEU A 177 11.95 -3.79 -14.21
C LEU A 177 13.39 -4.31 -13.98
N SER A 178 14.40 -3.54 -14.37
CA SER A 178 15.81 -3.87 -14.09
C SER A 178 16.12 -3.97 -12.60
N ARG A 179 15.59 -3.03 -11.79
CA ARG A 179 15.73 -3.08 -10.32
C ARG A 179 14.96 -4.26 -9.72
N LEU A 180 13.82 -4.61 -10.30
CA LEU A 180 13.00 -5.76 -9.89
C LEU A 180 13.78 -7.07 -10.15
N ALA A 181 14.27 -7.27 -11.38
CA ALA A 181 15.08 -8.43 -11.73
C ALA A 181 16.32 -8.54 -10.83
N SER A 182 17.08 -7.44 -10.66
CA SER A 182 18.25 -7.43 -9.76
C SER A 182 17.92 -7.82 -8.31
N GLY A 183 16.69 -7.51 -7.85
CA GLY A 183 16.17 -7.96 -6.57
C GLY A 183 15.98 -9.48 -6.51
N TYR A 184 15.41 -10.09 -7.55
CA TYR A 184 15.30 -11.56 -7.68
C TYR A 184 16.67 -12.24 -7.67
N ALA A 185 17.67 -11.70 -8.38
CA ALA A 185 19.04 -12.25 -8.32
C ALA A 185 19.69 -12.11 -6.94
N SER A 186 19.30 -11.10 -6.17
CA SER A 186 19.77 -10.95 -4.79
C SER A 186 19.11 -11.95 -3.87
N LEU A 187 17.80 -12.18 -4.01
CA LEU A 187 17.07 -13.21 -3.26
C LEU A 187 17.55 -14.63 -3.59
N ALA A 188 17.86 -14.92 -4.84
CA ALA A 188 18.40 -16.23 -5.24
C ALA A 188 19.73 -16.57 -4.56
N ARG A 189 20.53 -15.56 -4.19
CA ARG A 189 21.78 -15.73 -3.44
C ARG A 189 21.59 -16.00 -1.95
N GLU A 190 20.38 -15.78 -1.42
CA GLU A 190 20.02 -16.10 -0.03
C GLU A 190 19.49 -17.54 0.13
N VAL A 191 19.31 -18.28 -0.97
CA VAL A 191 18.85 -19.67 -0.98
C VAL A 191 20.05 -20.60 -1.08
N ASP A 192 20.04 -21.70 -0.31
CA ASP A 192 21.04 -22.75 -0.42
C ASP A 192 20.86 -23.53 -1.73
N GLY A 193 21.81 -23.38 -2.65
CA GLY A 193 21.83 -24.08 -3.93
C GLY A 193 21.05 -23.36 -5.05
N PRO A 194 20.95 -23.98 -6.23
CA PRO A 194 20.29 -23.37 -7.39
C PRO A 194 18.77 -23.29 -7.19
N ASP A 195 18.20 -22.09 -7.39
CA ASP A 195 16.76 -21.86 -7.39
C ASP A 195 16.28 -21.54 -8.81
N ALA A 196 15.76 -22.56 -9.49
CA ALA A 196 15.29 -22.45 -10.88
C ALA A 196 14.12 -21.46 -11.04
N VAL A 197 13.26 -21.32 -10.01
CA VAL A 197 12.09 -20.44 -10.04
C VAL A 197 12.55 -18.98 -10.02
N LEU A 198 13.44 -18.62 -9.10
CA LEU A 198 13.98 -17.26 -9.05
C LEU A 198 14.90 -16.95 -10.25
N ALA A 199 15.64 -17.96 -10.75
CA ALA A 199 16.49 -17.81 -11.92
C ALA A 199 15.69 -17.56 -13.21
N ALA A 200 14.48 -18.11 -13.34
CA ALA A 200 13.62 -17.92 -14.51
C ALA A 200 13.31 -16.44 -14.78
N VAL A 201 13.12 -15.64 -13.73
CA VAL A 201 12.89 -14.19 -13.84
C VAL A 201 14.10 -13.47 -14.42
N GLN A 202 15.31 -13.89 -14.03
CA GLN A 202 16.56 -13.34 -14.59
C GLN A 202 16.71 -13.69 -16.06
N THR A 203 16.48 -14.95 -16.44
CA THR A 203 16.50 -15.37 -17.84
C THR A 203 15.47 -14.63 -18.68
N ALA A 204 14.27 -14.39 -18.16
CA ALA A 204 13.25 -13.58 -18.84
C ALA A 204 13.71 -12.12 -19.00
N TRP A 205 14.31 -11.53 -17.97
CA TRP A 205 14.86 -10.18 -18.02
C TRP A 205 16.00 -10.04 -19.05
N GLU A 206 16.90 -11.01 -19.15
CA GLU A 206 17.99 -11.00 -20.14
C GLU A 206 17.46 -10.90 -21.58
N ARG A 207 16.35 -11.59 -21.89
CA ARG A 207 15.71 -11.50 -23.22
C ARG A 207 15.17 -10.09 -23.50
N VAL A 208 14.59 -9.43 -22.50
CA VAL A 208 14.14 -8.04 -22.60
C VAL A 208 15.32 -7.09 -22.75
N ALA A 209 16.39 -7.29 -21.97
CA ALA A 209 17.56 -6.42 -21.95
C ALA A 209 18.42 -6.50 -23.22
N LEU A 210 18.45 -7.66 -23.89
CA LEU A 210 19.21 -7.91 -25.12
C LEU A 210 18.47 -7.47 -26.40
N ALA A 211 17.20 -7.09 -26.31
CA ALA A 211 16.43 -6.64 -27.46
C ALA A 211 17.07 -5.37 -28.08
N PRO A 212 17.43 -5.38 -29.38
CA PRO A 212 18.06 -4.23 -30.01
C PRO A 212 17.09 -3.03 -30.03
N LEU A 213 17.58 -1.85 -29.62
CA LEU A 213 16.89 -0.55 -29.64
C LEU A 213 16.38 -0.08 -31.03
N LYS A 214 16.41 -0.94 -32.06
CA LYS A 214 16.06 -0.59 -33.43
C LYS A 214 14.56 -0.79 -33.68
N SER A 215 13.84 0.35 -33.65
CA SER A 215 12.51 0.58 -34.22
C SER A 215 11.53 -0.59 -34.06
N ALA A 216 10.99 -0.76 -32.85
CA ALA A 216 9.86 -1.66 -32.60
C ALA A 216 8.56 -0.85 -32.49
N ALA A 217 7.49 -1.39 -33.07
CA ALA A 217 6.13 -0.87 -32.96
C ALA A 217 5.68 -0.77 -31.49
N PRO A 218 4.78 0.17 -31.14
CA PRO A 218 4.24 0.27 -29.79
C PRO A 218 3.53 -1.05 -29.41
N VAL A 219 3.75 -1.51 -28.17
CA VAL A 219 3.24 -2.78 -27.58
C VAL A 219 1.75 -2.66 -27.26
N VAL A 220 0.98 -2.01 -28.13
CA VAL A 220 -0.45 -1.84 -27.93
C VAL A 220 -1.13 -3.13 -28.38
N GLY A 221 -1.46 -3.99 -27.42
CA GLY A 221 -2.41 -5.11 -27.62
C GLY A 221 -1.90 -6.51 -27.29
N ALA A 222 -0.59 -6.77 -27.18
CA ALA A 222 -0.08 -8.13 -26.94
C ALA A 222 -0.22 -8.61 -25.48
N LEU A 223 -0.33 -7.70 -24.51
CA LEU A 223 -0.46 -8.01 -23.09
C LEU A 223 -1.91 -8.01 -22.57
N SER A 224 -2.88 -7.64 -23.41
CA SER A 224 -4.31 -7.60 -23.03
C SER A 224 -4.85 -8.95 -22.55
N GLU A 225 -4.25 -10.07 -22.97
CA GLU A 225 -4.65 -11.40 -22.50
C GLU A 225 -4.11 -11.73 -21.10
N LEU A 226 -2.99 -11.16 -20.65
CA LEU A 226 -2.47 -11.35 -19.28
C LEU A 226 -3.14 -10.43 -18.26
N ALA A 227 -3.72 -9.32 -18.73
CA ALA A 227 -4.56 -8.43 -17.92
C ALA A 227 -5.97 -9.00 -17.66
N THR A 228 -6.28 -10.22 -18.14
CA THR A 228 -7.59 -10.88 -17.95
C THR A 228 -7.81 -11.47 -16.56
N SER A 229 -6.88 -11.29 -15.61
CA SER A 229 -7.21 -11.31 -14.18
C SER A 229 -8.02 -10.05 -13.77
N GLY A 230 -8.99 -9.66 -14.60
CA GLY A 230 -10.39 -9.67 -14.20
C GLY A 230 -10.80 -8.79 -13.04
N VAL A 231 -10.07 -7.71 -12.77
CA VAL A 231 -10.61 -6.63 -11.96
C VAL A 231 -10.44 -5.32 -12.72
N ASP A 232 -11.47 -4.97 -13.48
CA ASP A 232 -11.60 -3.66 -14.10
C ASP A 232 -11.57 -2.59 -12.99
N PRO A 233 -10.59 -1.66 -12.98
CA PRO A 233 -10.47 -0.61 -11.96
C PRO A 233 -11.59 0.43 -12.05
N ARG A 234 -12.39 0.42 -13.12
CA ARG A 234 -13.64 1.20 -13.24
C ARG A 234 -14.84 0.46 -12.66
N GLN A 235 -14.71 -0.85 -12.42
CA GLN A 235 -15.67 -1.69 -11.68
C GLN A 235 -15.30 -1.84 -10.19
N LEU A 236 -14.10 -1.41 -9.79
CA LEU A 236 -13.68 -1.33 -8.39
C LEU A 236 -14.27 -0.10 -7.72
N ARG A 237 -15.51 -0.29 -7.28
CA ARG A 237 -16.30 0.66 -6.52
C ARG A 237 -15.61 0.95 -5.19
N ALA A 238 -15.65 2.23 -4.79
CA ALA A 238 -14.90 2.80 -3.67
C ALA A 238 -14.77 1.82 -2.49
N ARG A 239 -13.51 1.44 -2.22
CA ARG A 239 -13.11 0.79 -0.97
C ARG A 239 -13.45 1.77 0.16
N ILE A 240 -14.60 1.58 0.77
CA ILE A 240 -14.80 2.04 2.13
C ILE A 240 -14.89 0.76 2.98
N VAL A 241 -14.04 0.59 3.99
CA VAL A 241 -14.43 0.81 5.39
C VAL A 241 -13.24 0.62 6.34
N GLY A 242 -12.64 1.72 6.81
CA GLY A 242 -11.83 1.78 8.03
C GLY A 242 -10.52 0.98 8.04
N SER A 243 -9.63 1.33 8.97
CA SER A 243 -8.39 0.61 9.24
C SER A 243 -8.59 -0.77 9.90
N ASP A 244 -9.83 -1.13 10.24
CA ASP A 244 -10.14 -2.09 11.31
C ASP A 244 -11.07 -3.24 10.85
N VAL A 245 -11.03 -3.64 9.57
CA VAL A 245 -11.72 -4.86 9.13
C VAL A 245 -11.13 -6.07 9.87
N LYS A 246 -11.93 -6.75 10.67
CA LYS A 246 -11.53 -7.94 11.42
C LYS A 246 -12.06 -9.19 10.75
N LEU A 247 -11.15 -10.13 10.51
CA LEU A 247 -11.48 -11.48 10.10
C LEU A 247 -11.48 -12.38 11.34
N LEU A 248 -12.68 -12.79 11.79
CA LEU A 248 -12.84 -13.65 12.95
C LEU A 248 -13.13 -15.09 12.49
N PRO A 249 -12.24 -16.06 12.75
CA PRO A 249 -12.46 -17.44 12.34
C PRO A 249 -13.73 -18.01 12.96
N GLN A 250 -14.56 -18.67 12.15
CA GLN A 250 -15.81 -19.31 12.56
C GLN A 250 -15.94 -20.69 11.88
N GLY A 251 -15.12 -21.65 12.32
CA GLY A 251 -15.10 -23.01 11.76
C GLY A 251 -14.60 -23.02 10.32
N THR A 252 -15.43 -23.46 9.37
CA THR A 252 -15.14 -23.48 7.93
C THR A 252 -15.44 -22.15 7.23
N ALA A 253 -15.79 -21.12 7.99
CA ALA A 253 -16.10 -19.78 7.52
C ALA A 253 -15.33 -18.73 8.33
N VAL A 254 -15.35 -17.51 7.85
CA VAL A 254 -14.82 -16.35 8.57
C VAL A 254 -15.92 -15.31 8.68
N ARG A 255 -16.09 -14.77 9.88
CA ARG A 255 -16.93 -13.62 10.10
C ARG A 255 -16.11 -12.37 9.81
N VAL A 256 -16.49 -11.65 8.77
CA VAL A 256 -15.95 -10.33 8.48
C VAL A 256 -16.69 -9.35 9.39
N VAL A 257 -15.95 -8.58 10.17
CA VAL A 257 -16.49 -7.51 11.01
C VAL A 257 -15.87 -6.19 10.58
N VAL A 258 -16.73 -5.26 10.22
CA VAL A 258 -16.39 -3.98 9.63
C VAL A 258 -17.04 -2.90 10.49
N PRO A 259 -16.28 -2.13 11.29
CA PRO A 259 -16.87 -1.08 12.13
C PRO A 259 -17.64 -0.08 11.27
N ALA A 260 -18.86 0.28 11.66
CA ALA A 260 -19.58 1.34 10.97
C ALA A 260 -18.93 2.69 11.28
N PHE A 261 -18.87 3.57 10.27
CA PHE A 261 -18.24 4.88 10.40
C PHE A 261 -18.99 5.86 11.28
N ALA A 262 -20.32 5.76 11.26
CA ALA A 262 -21.19 6.61 12.03
C ALA A 262 -21.96 5.78 13.08
N PRO A 263 -22.30 6.38 14.23
CA PRO A 263 -23.20 5.76 15.21
C PRO A 263 -24.57 5.37 14.61
N GLN A 264 -24.97 6.03 13.53
CA GLN A 264 -26.19 5.75 12.77
C GLN A 264 -25.89 5.87 11.27
N PRO A 265 -25.40 4.81 10.61
CA PRO A 265 -25.15 4.85 9.18
C PRO A 265 -26.47 4.96 8.41
N SER A 266 -26.44 5.67 7.28
CA SER A 266 -27.62 5.79 6.40
C SER A 266 -28.08 4.41 5.93
N PRO A 267 -29.39 4.11 5.92
CA PRO A 267 -29.93 2.84 5.42
C PRO A 267 -29.48 2.54 3.98
N VAL A 268 -29.34 3.58 3.16
CA VAL A 268 -28.90 3.47 1.76
C VAL A 268 -27.46 2.98 1.65
N VAL A 269 -26.59 3.34 2.59
CA VAL A 269 -25.19 2.84 2.64
C VAL A 269 -25.17 1.43 3.24
N ALA A 270 -26.05 1.16 4.21
CA ALA A 270 -26.13 -0.12 4.88
C ALA A 270 -26.56 -1.26 3.96
N ASP A 271 -27.47 -0.99 3.02
CA ASP A 271 -28.01 -2.00 2.10
C ASP A 271 -27.15 -2.23 0.85
N ARG A 272 -25.97 -1.58 0.76
CA ARG A 272 -25.12 -1.60 -0.45
C ARG A 272 -23.69 -2.05 -0.19
N LEU A 273 -23.30 -2.19 1.07
CA LEU A 273 -21.92 -2.53 1.41
C LEU A 273 -21.71 -4.03 1.18
N MET A 274 -20.75 -4.38 0.34
CA MET A 274 -20.36 -5.76 0.06
C MET A 274 -18.94 -6.04 0.54
N VAL A 275 -18.65 -7.31 0.80
CA VAL A 275 -17.31 -7.81 1.05
C VAL A 275 -17.00 -8.92 0.06
N ARG A 276 -15.76 -8.97 -0.43
CA ARG A 276 -15.20 -10.17 -1.07
C ARG A 276 -13.94 -10.59 -0.35
N LEU A 277 -13.73 -11.89 -0.22
CA LEU A 277 -12.46 -12.43 0.28
C LEU A 277 -11.51 -12.66 -0.89
N VAL A 278 -10.27 -12.23 -0.74
CA VAL A 278 -9.19 -12.44 -1.72
C VAL A 278 -8.16 -13.35 -1.07
N ASP A 279 -7.82 -14.45 -1.74
CA ASP A 279 -6.71 -15.30 -1.33
C ASP A 279 -5.39 -14.58 -1.68
N CYS A 280 -4.63 -14.21 -0.66
CA CYS A 280 -3.34 -13.54 -0.79
C CYS A 280 -2.26 -14.43 -1.42
N ARG A 281 -2.48 -15.75 -1.51
CA ARG A 281 -1.55 -16.68 -2.16
C ARG A 281 -1.76 -16.76 -3.66
N SER A 282 -3.01 -16.72 -4.12
CA SER A 282 -3.37 -16.89 -5.53
C SER A 282 -3.88 -15.61 -6.21
N GLY A 283 -4.19 -14.57 -5.43
CA GLY A 283 -4.87 -13.37 -5.93
C GLY A 283 -6.35 -13.58 -6.26
N GLU A 284 -6.88 -14.81 -6.12
CA GLU A 284 -8.24 -15.14 -6.52
C GLU A 284 -9.26 -14.51 -5.56
N ALA A 285 -10.21 -13.76 -6.13
CA ALA A 285 -11.30 -13.15 -5.39
C ALA A 285 -12.53 -14.07 -5.37
N GLN A 286 -13.05 -14.34 -4.18
CA GLN A 286 -14.31 -15.04 -3.99
C GLN A 286 -15.50 -14.16 -4.41
N VAL A 287 -16.65 -14.81 -4.61
CA VAL A 287 -17.92 -14.14 -4.90
C VAL A 287 -18.24 -13.15 -3.78
N PRO A 288 -18.54 -11.88 -4.11
CA PRO A 288 -18.91 -10.90 -3.11
C PRO A 288 -20.18 -11.27 -2.33
N ALA A 289 -20.21 -10.93 -1.05
CA ALA A 289 -21.33 -11.09 -0.14
C ALA A 289 -21.78 -9.71 0.39
N LEU A 290 -23.09 -9.53 0.59
CA LEU A 290 -23.64 -8.30 1.18
C LEU A 290 -23.35 -8.29 2.69
N LEU A 291 -22.86 -7.17 3.21
CA LEU A 291 -22.67 -6.97 4.65
C LEU A 291 -23.96 -6.48 5.28
N SER A 292 -24.33 -7.09 6.40
CA SER A 292 -25.52 -6.70 7.17
C SER A 292 -25.13 -5.77 8.33
N LEU A 293 -25.90 -4.70 8.56
CA LEU A 293 -25.69 -3.82 9.70
C LEU A 293 -26.22 -4.45 10.99
N HIS A 294 -25.37 -4.51 12.00
CA HIS A 294 -25.69 -4.99 13.35
C HIS A 294 -25.19 -4.01 14.41
N THR A 295 -25.64 -4.20 15.65
CA THR A 295 -25.08 -3.54 16.83
C THR A 295 -24.19 -4.52 17.56
N SER A 296 -22.94 -4.13 17.82
CA SER A 296 -21.99 -4.95 18.57
C SER A 296 -22.38 -5.07 20.05
N ALA A 297 -21.77 -6.02 20.77
CA ALA A 297 -21.95 -6.16 22.22
C ALA A 297 -21.53 -4.91 23.01
N ALA A 298 -20.68 -4.05 22.44
CA ALA A 298 -20.25 -2.79 23.01
C ALA A 298 -21.18 -1.61 22.64
N GLY A 299 -22.33 -1.88 22.00
CA GLY A 299 -23.28 -0.85 21.57
C GLY A 299 -22.87 -0.08 20.32
N THR A 300 -21.77 -0.45 19.66
CA THR A 300 -21.29 0.21 18.44
C THR A 300 -21.85 -0.45 17.18
N PRO A 301 -22.32 0.31 16.20
CA PRO A 301 -22.77 -0.25 14.93
C PRO A 301 -21.60 -0.90 14.17
N VAL A 302 -21.82 -2.10 13.66
CA VAL A 302 -20.85 -2.90 12.90
C VAL A 302 -21.54 -3.58 11.72
N PHE A 303 -20.91 -3.56 10.58
CA PHE A 303 -21.29 -4.36 9.42
C PHE A 303 -20.65 -5.73 9.55
N THR A 304 -21.44 -6.80 9.42
CA THR A 304 -20.90 -8.16 9.49
C THR A 304 -21.49 -9.08 8.45
N GLU A 305 -20.70 -10.05 8.02
CA GLU A 305 -21.16 -11.17 7.19
C GLU A 305 -20.30 -12.40 7.46
N VAL A 306 -20.85 -13.60 7.24
CA VAL A 306 -20.14 -14.87 7.39
C VAL A 306 -19.85 -15.43 6.00
N VAL A 307 -18.57 -15.43 5.63
CA VAL A 307 -18.12 -15.84 4.30
C VAL A 307 -17.33 -17.16 4.39
N PRO A 308 -17.61 -18.17 3.55
CA PRO A 308 -16.91 -19.45 3.62
C PRO A 308 -15.43 -19.32 3.25
N LEU A 309 -14.55 -20.07 3.94
CA LEU A 309 -13.10 -20.01 3.72
C LEU A 309 -12.64 -20.69 2.42
N ARG A 310 -13.44 -21.60 1.87
CA ARG A 310 -13.15 -22.40 0.66
C ARG A 310 -11.75 -23.04 0.64
N GLY A 311 -11.27 -23.48 1.80
CA GLY A 311 -9.97 -24.14 1.93
C GLY A 311 -8.78 -23.20 2.17
N ALA A 312 -8.97 -21.88 2.12
CA ALA A 312 -7.94 -20.91 2.50
C ALA A 312 -7.86 -20.73 4.02
N SER A 313 -6.66 -20.53 4.55
CA SER A 313 -6.45 -20.10 5.94
C SER A 313 -6.80 -18.62 6.10
N VAL A 314 -7.35 -18.23 7.25
CA VAL A 314 -7.66 -16.82 7.57
C VAL A 314 -6.43 -15.92 7.43
N GLU A 315 -5.25 -16.42 7.77
CA GLU A 315 -3.98 -15.70 7.68
C GLU A 315 -3.58 -15.36 6.23
N ASP A 316 -4.13 -16.08 5.26
CA ASP A 316 -3.88 -15.89 3.83
C ASP A 316 -5.05 -15.19 3.14
N LEU A 317 -6.03 -14.68 3.88
CA LEU A 317 -7.20 -14.01 3.30
C LEU A 317 -7.18 -12.51 3.57
N ARG A 318 -7.57 -11.74 2.56
CA ARG A 318 -7.85 -10.31 2.64
C ARG A 318 -9.33 -10.07 2.41
N ALA A 319 -9.98 -9.31 3.29
CA ALA A 319 -11.34 -8.83 3.03
C ALA A 319 -11.29 -7.47 2.30
N ASP A 320 -11.83 -7.45 1.09
CA ASP A 320 -12.07 -6.24 0.32
C ASP A 320 -13.53 -5.82 0.51
N VAL A 321 -13.76 -4.71 1.20
CA VAL A 321 -15.09 -4.12 1.40
C VAL A 321 -15.32 -3.00 0.38
N PHE A 322 -16.48 -3.01 -0.27
CA PHE A 322 -16.82 -2.07 -1.34
C PHE A 322 -18.32 -1.80 -1.41
N ASP A 323 -18.71 -0.67 -1.99
CA ASP A 323 -20.12 -0.31 -2.22
C ASP A 323 -20.60 -0.91 -3.54
N ALA A 324 -21.75 -1.58 -3.57
CA ALA A 324 -22.28 -2.27 -4.74
C ALA A 324 -22.93 -1.36 -5.78
N ASP A 325 -23.03 -0.03 -5.63
CA ASP A 325 -23.66 0.83 -6.66
C ASP A 325 -23.14 2.28 -6.71
N SER A 326 -21.93 2.55 -6.23
CA SER A 326 -21.42 3.92 -5.97
C SER A 326 -21.42 4.88 -7.17
N ALA A 327 -22.53 5.58 -7.40
CA ALA A 327 -22.58 6.86 -8.13
C ALA A 327 -22.54 8.08 -7.21
N GLU A 328 -23.00 7.99 -5.95
CA GLU A 328 -23.01 9.14 -5.03
C GLU A 328 -22.76 8.75 -3.57
N PRO A 329 -21.87 9.46 -2.84
CA PRO A 329 -21.79 9.37 -1.39
C PRO A 329 -23.05 9.92 -0.72
N ALA A 330 -23.43 9.36 0.44
CA ALA A 330 -24.38 10.01 1.32
C ALA A 330 -23.87 11.41 1.68
N ALA A 331 -24.61 12.44 1.27
CA ALA A 331 -24.23 13.85 1.42
C ALA A 331 -24.02 14.31 2.89
N SER A 332 -24.35 13.46 3.87
CA SER A 332 -24.30 13.76 5.29
C SER A 332 -23.01 13.32 6.01
N ASP A 333 -22.13 12.50 5.40
CA ASP A 333 -20.92 11.99 6.07
C ASP A 333 -19.65 12.70 5.57
N THR A 334 -19.25 13.74 6.29
CA THR A 334 -18.15 14.64 5.92
C THR A 334 -16.76 13.99 6.00
N ASP A 335 -16.56 13.03 6.91
CA ASP A 335 -15.27 12.35 7.07
C ASP A 335 -15.09 11.27 6.00
N LEU A 336 -16.14 10.52 5.71
CA LEU A 336 -16.15 9.57 4.60
C LEU A 336 -15.92 10.25 3.25
N LEU A 337 -16.60 11.37 3.01
CA LEU A 337 -16.39 12.21 1.83
C LEU A 337 -14.93 12.67 1.73
N ARG A 338 -14.30 13.03 2.85
CA ARG A 338 -12.90 13.44 2.90
C ARG A 338 -11.94 12.30 2.53
N GLN A 339 -12.13 11.11 3.10
CA GLN A 339 -11.32 9.92 2.78
C GLN A 339 -11.47 9.48 1.33
N ARG A 340 -12.71 9.44 0.80
CA ARG A 340 -12.97 9.14 -0.62
C ARG A 340 -12.29 10.15 -1.54
N ARG A 341 -12.35 11.44 -1.19
CA ARG A 341 -11.66 12.49 -1.93
C ARG A 341 -10.14 12.31 -1.88
N ALA A 342 -9.59 11.96 -0.72
CA ALA A 342 -8.17 11.68 -0.56
C ALA A 342 -7.72 10.52 -1.45
N GLN A 343 -8.48 9.42 -1.46
CA GLN A 343 -8.22 8.25 -2.29
C GLN A 343 -8.26 8.62 -3.79
N LEU A 344 -9.29 9.34 -4.23
CA LEU A 344 -9.43 9.79 -5.61
C LEU A 344 -8.23 10.67 -6.03
N VAL A 345 -7.91 11.70 -5.24
CA VAL A 345 -6.81 12.62 -5.52
C VAL A 345 -5.47 11.89 -5.57
N LEU A 346 -5.20 11.01 -4.61
CA LEU A 346 -3.96 10.24 -4.59
C LEU A 346 -3.88 9.26 -5.78
N SER A 347 -4.98 8.58 -6.12
CA SER A 347 -5.01 7.66 -7.26
C SER A 347 -4.72 8.37 -8.59
N GLU A 348 -5.36 9.52 -8.83
CA GLU A 348 -5.19 10.30 -10.06
C GLU A 348 -3.82 10.97 -10.12
N TRP A 349 -3.30 11.45 -8.98
CA TRP A 349 -1.93 11.95 -8.90
C TRP A 349 -0.90 10.91 -9.28
N ARG A 350 -1.04 9.68 -8.79
CA ARG A 350 -0.10 8.59 -9.11
C ARG A 350 -0.17 8.17 -10.56
N ARG A 351 -1.37 8.05 -11.13
CA ARG A 351 -1.55 7.82 -12.58
C ARG A 351 -0.88 8.92 -13.39
N ALA A 352 -1.12 10.18 -13.03
CA ALA A 352 -0.50 11.32 -13.71
C ALA A 352 1.03 11.32 -13.56
N ALA A 353 1.56 10.93 -12.40
CA ALA A 353 3.00 10.81 -12.16
C ALA A 353 3.62 9.67 -12.98
N ALA A 354 2.98 8.49 -13.04
CA ALA A 354 3.42 7.36 -13.86
C ALA A 354 3.45 7.73 -15.34
N GLU A 355 2.36 8.29 -15.87
CA GLU A 355 2.21 8.77 -17.25
C GLU A 355 3.30 9.81 -17.61
N SER A 356 3.58 10.75 -16.70
CA SER A 356 4.66 11.74 -16.89
C SER A 356 6.05 11.13 -16.98
N ARG A 357 6.32 10.05 -16.23
CA ARG A 357 7.62 9.36 -16.22
C ARG A 357 7.84 8.53 -17.48
N LEU A 358 6.77 7.93 -18.01
CA LEU A 358 6.81 7.17 -19.27
C LEU A 358 7.01 8.09 -20.47
N SER A 359 6.16 9.11 -20.60
CA SER A 359 6.14 10.02 -21.75
C SER A 359 7.18 11.15 -21.68
N ARG A 360 7.76 11.40 -20.51
CA ARG A 360 8.53 12.63 -20.19
C ARG A 360 7.75 13.93 -20.46
N SER A 361 6.41 13.84 -20.52
CA SER A 361 5.54 14.95 -20.88
C SER A 361 4.76 15.44 -19.66
N LEU A 362 5.10 16.65 -19.19
CA LEU A 362 4.30 17.34 -18.17
C LEU A 362 2.89 17.67 -18.69
N ARG A 363 2.69 17.78 -20.01
CA ARG A 363 1.36 18.06 -20.59
C ARG A 363 0.37 16.93 -20.34
N ALA A 364 0.79 15.67 -20.44
CA ALA A 364 -0.07 14.51 -20.19
C ALA A 364 -0.57 14.50 -18.73
N ARG A 365 0.37 14.63 -17.79
CA ARG A 365 0.09 14.83 -16.36
C ARG A 365 -0.90 15.97 -16.13
N ASN A 366 -0.62 17.15 -16.68
CA ASN A 366 -1.42 18.35 -16.47
C ASN A 366 -2.85 18.17 -17.01
N ARG A 367 -3.04 17.54 -18.18
CA ARG A 367 -4.38 17.24 -18.72
C ARG A 367 -5.19 16.36 -17.76
N ARG A 368 -4.57 15.34 -17.17
CA ARG A 368 -5.25 14.45 -16.20
C ARG A 368 -5.63 15.21 -14.92
N LEU A 369 -4.71 16.04 -14.39
CA LEU A 369 -4.98 16.85 -13.21
C LEU A 369 -6.07 17.91 -13.42
N VAL A 370 -6.18 18.47 -14.63
CA VAL A 370 -7.30 19.38 -14.98
C VAL A 370 -8.65 18.65 -14.90
N ARG A 371 -8.76 17.43 -15.44
CA ARG A 371 -10.00 16.63 -15.32
C ARG A 371 -10.34 16.31 -13.87
N LEU A 372 -9.33 16.05 -13.04
CA LEU A 372 -9.52 15.86 -11.60
C LEU A 372 -10.06 17.14 -10.95
N LEU A 373 -9.53 18.32 -11.30
CA LEU A 373 -10.06 19.59 -10.79
C LEU A 373 -11.53 19.77 -11.16
N ASP A 374 -11.95 19.43 -12.38
CA ASP A 374 -13.36 19.52 -12.77
C ASP A 374 -14.24 18.59 -11.91
N ALA A 375 -13.81 17.35 -11.69
CA ALA A 375 -14.55 16.37 -10.88
C ALA A 375 -14.69 16.74 -9.40
N LEU A 376 -13.78 17.56 -8.86
CA LEU A 376 -13.77 17.94 -7.45
C LEU A 376 -14.63 19.17 -7.13
N ALA A 377 -15.37 19.73 -8.11
CA ALA A 377 -16.06 21.01 -7.93
C ALA A 377 -17.46 20.82 -7.32
N PRO A 378 -17.94 21.72 -6.43
CA PRO A 378 -17.26 22.86 -5.81
C PRO A 378 -16.71 22.50 -4.41
N THR A 379 -15.43 22.16 -4.29
CA THR A 379 -14.78 21.95 -2.98
C THR A 379 -13.95 23.18 -2.58
N THR A 380 -14.16 23.70 -1.36
CA THR A 380 -13.33 24.77 -0.76
C THR A 380 -12.37 24.20 0.28
N GLY A 381 -11.17 24.79 0.39
CA GLY A 381 -10.15 24.37 1.36
C GLY A 381 -9.35 23.11 0.97
N PRO A 382 -8.63 22.51 1.94
CA PRO A 382 -7.88 21.27 1.73
C PRO A 382 -8.80 20.13 1.32
N LEU A 383 -8.36 19.33 0.35
CA LEU A 383 -9.17 18.21 -0.15
C LEU A 383 -9.30 17.10 0.91
N PHE A 384 -8.28 16.97 1.77
CA PHE A 384 -8.19 16.04 2.90
C PHE A 384 -7.10 16.50 3.88
N HIS A 385 -7.01 15.88 5.06
CA HIS A 385 -6.02 16.20 6.09
C HIS A 385 -4.58 16.03 5.55
N GLY A 386 -3.79 17.11 5.62
CA GLY A 386 -2.42 17.14 5.08
C GLY A 386 -2.33 17.12 3.55
N GLY A 387 -3.48 17.12 2.84
CA GLY A 387 -3.57 17.13 1.40
C GLY A 387 -3.59 18.54 0.78
N PRO A 388 -3.34 18.65 -0.53
CA PRO A 388 -3.43 19.92 -1.24
C PRO A 388 -4.87 20.42 -1.30
N ALA A 389 -5.03 21.74 -1.43
CA ALA A 389 -6.28 22.35 -1.92
C ALA A 389 -6.36 22.28 -3.45
N ARG A 390 -7.54 22.58 -4.01
CA ARG A 390 -7.70 22.70 -5.47
C ARG A 390 -6.74 23.73 -6.09
N SER A 391 -6.52 24.85 -5.40
CA SER A 391 -5.60 25.90 -5.83
C SER A 391 -4.17 25.38 -5.94
N ASP A 392 -3.71 24.55 -5.00
CA ASP A 392 -2.36 23.98 -5.05
C ASP A 392 -2.16 23.05 -6.26
N ILE A 393 -3.18 22.27 -6.64
CA ILE A 393 -3.16 21.43 -7.84
C ILE A 393 -3.19 22.31 -9.10
N SER A 394 -4.00 23.36 -9.12
CA SER A 394 -4.02 24.34 -10.21
C SER A 394 -2.65 25.01 -10.38
N ASP A 395 -2.03 25.45 -9.29
CA ASP A 395 -0.69 26.03 -9.28
C ASP A 395 0.37 25.03 -9.74
N LEU A 396 0.22 23.74 -9.40
CA LEU A 396 1.12 22.70 -9.91
C LEU A 396 1.00 22.53 -11.41
N VAL A 397 -0.23 22.55 -11.95
CA VAL A 397 -0.48 22.50 -13.39
C VAL A 397 0.15 23.71 -14.08
N ASN A 398 0.11 24.88 -13.46
CA ASN A 398 0.71 26.12 -13.95
C ASN A 398 2.23 26.23 -13.69
N GLY A 399 2.81 25.27 -12.97
CA GLY A 399 4.25 25.20 -12.70
C GLY A 399 4.73 26.09 -11.55
N SER A 400 3.84 26.58 -10.69
CA SER A 400 4.13 27.49 -9.58
C SER A 400 4.00 26.87 -8.18
N SER A 401 3.48 25.64 -8.05
CA SER A 401 3.25 25.03 -6.75
C SER A 401 4.51 24.44 -6.11
N ASN A 402 4.70 24.78 -4.83
CA ASN A 402 5.70 24.19 -3.93
C ASN A 402 5.06 23.39 -2.79
N HIS A 403 3.80 22.97 -2.95
CA HIS A 403 3.09 22.29 -1.87
C HIS A 403 3.82 20.99 -1.46
N PRO A 404 4.18 20.79 -0.17
CA PRO A 404 5.01 19.67 0.27
C PRO A 404 4.44 18.29 -0.04
N TRP A 405 3.13 18.17 -0.18
CA TRP A 405 2.45 16.91 -0.54
C TRP A 405 2.96 16.31 -1.87
N PHE A 406 3.27 17.16 -2.87
CA PHE A 406 3.75 16.67 -4.16
C PHE A 406 5.16 16.07 -4.06
N SER A 407 6.02 16.62 -3.19
CA SER A 407 7.38 16.12 -2.98
C SER A 407 7.42 14.91 -2.04
N SER A 408 6.61 14.89 -0.97
CA SER A 408 6.52 13.77 -0.03
C SER A 408 6.06 12.48 -0.73
N THR A 409 4.99 12.59 -1.53
CA THR A 409 4.45 11.48 -2.31
C THR A 409 5.36 11.08 -3.47
N ALA A 410 6.16 11.98 -4.03
CA ALA A 410 7.14 11.61 -5.05
C ALA A 410 8.35 10.84 -4.49
N ALA A 411 8.79 11.15 -3.27
CA ALA A 411 9.98 10.57 -2.65
C ALA A 411 9.71 9.14 -2.14
N THR A 412 8.96 9.01 -1.03
CA THR A 412 8.72 7.71 -0.40
C THR A 412 7.53 6.97 -1.05
N GLY A 413 6.59 7.74 -1.57
CA GLY A 413 5.43 7.25 -2.31
C GLY A 413 5.64 7.10 -3.82
N GLY A 414 6.84 7.27 -4.39
CA GLY A 414 6.97 7.33 -5.86
C GLY A 414 6.37 6.13 -6.62
N PRO A 415 6.08 6.25 -7.93
CA PRO A 415 5.38 5.22 -8.67
C PRO A 415 6.01 3.83 -8.56
N LEU A 416 5.17 2.81 -8.41
CA LEU A 416 5.54 1.40 -8.42
C LEU A 416 5.88 0.94 -9.84
N VAL A 417 6.65 -0.15 -9.98
CA VAL A 417 6.86 -0.81 -11.27
C VAL A 417 5.51 -1.26 -11.84
N ALA A 418 4.62 -1.82 -11.02
CA ALA A 418 3.28 -2.20 -11.44
C ALA A 418 2.45 -1.01 -11.98
N GLU A 419 2.63 0.19 -11.43
CA GLU A 419 1.93 1.40 -11.92
C GLU A 419 2.51 1.92 -13.24
N LEU A 420 3.83 1.85 -13.39
CA LEU A 420 4.49 2.19 -14.64
C LEU A 420 4.14 1.18 -15.75
N ALA A 421 3.97 -0.09 -15.39
CA ALA A 421 3.52 -1.14 -16.31
C ALA A 421 2.08 -0.89 -16.77
N ALA A 422 1.15 -0.70 -15.82
CA ALA A 422 -0.25 -0.45 -16.13
C ALA A 422 -0.46 0.81 -17.00
N ALA A 423 0.27 1.90 -16.70
CA ALA A 423 0.20 3.11 -17.50
C ALA A 423 0.87 2.98 -18.88
N TYR A 424 1.78 2.01 -19.07
CA TYR A 424 2.38 1.72 -20.36
C TYR A 424 1.43 0.95 -21.29
N ASP A 425 0.63 0.04 -20.75
CA ASP A 425 -0.34 -0.73 -21.54
C ASP A 425 -1.47 0.16 -22.12
N ASP A 426 -1.75 1.31 -21.48
CA ASP A 426 -2.70 2.35 -21.94
C ASP A 426 -2.13 3.25 -23.08
N HIS A 427 -0.88 3.06 -23.53
CA HIS A 427 -0.19 3.92 -24.51
C HIS A 427 0.28 3.15 -25.74
#